data_AF-A0A3S1KX59-F1
#
_entry.id   AF-A0A3S1KX59-F1
#
_cell.length_a   1.000
_cell.length_b   1.000
_cell.length_c   1.000
_cell.angle_alpha   90.00
_cell.angle_beta   90.00
_cell.angle_gamma   90.00
#
_symmetry.space_group_name_H-M   'P 1'
#
loop_
_entity.id
_entity.type
_entity.pdbx_description
1 polymer ?
#
loop_
_entity_poly.entity_id
_entity_poly.type
_entity_poly.pdbx_seq_one_letter_code
_entity_poly.pdbx_strand_id
1 'polypeptide(L)'
;MFFKTVFCAICLLAGSWPATAQTREPFKLFEALSFTGSPPDFHSFGFEHLTIADPHVLGRDVPDAGQVQRALALPRSNELLAIDIETWPLQGAKQASSIAKFQTTLSAFRKADPSIKLGLYSMLPLRDYWRAIGRQGAAARDEWKQQNTTIASSLIPHVDVLFPSLYTFYGNKDRWVSYAEANIAEARRISQGKPVYCFLWPQFHKSLAFLPGDYWYTELDTCRRLADGIVIWGTIGGHSSYRPAKWDERVEWWQATLRFLDELKRTP
;
A
#
# COMPACT_ATOMS: atom_id res chain seq x y z
N MET A 1 8.85 -63.54 -19.59
CA MET A 1 8.19 -62.27 -19.99
C MET A 1 7.97 -61.45 -18.74
N PHE A 2 8.87 -60.51 -18.43
CA PHE A 2 8.78 -59.63 -17.25
C PHE A 2 8.27 -58.26 -17.69
N PHE A 3 7.09 -57.87 -17.20
CA PHE A 3 6.57 -56.51 -17.33
C PHE A 3 7.43 -55.56 -16.47
N LYS A 4 8.01 -54.53 -17.09
CA LYS A 4 8.56 -53.37 -16.39
C LYS A 4 7.54 -52.25 -16.44
N THR A 5 6.83 -52.06 -15.33
CA THR A 5 5.99 -50.89 -15.08
C THR A 5 6.91 -49.71 -14.74
N VAL A 6 6.94 -48.70 -15.60
CA VAL A 6 7.63 -47.42 -15.32
C VAL A 6 6.65 -46.53 -14.56
N PHE A 7 6.92 -46.30 -13.28
CA PHE A 7 6.19 -45.34 -12.46
C PHE A 7 6.72 -43.94 -12.77
N CYS A 8 5.91 -43.11 -13.44
CA CYS A 8 6.22 -41.70 -13.67
C CYS A 8 5.88 -40.91 -12.40
N ALA A 9 6.88 -40.67 -11.56
CA ALA A 9 6.74 -39.81 -10.39
C ALA A 9 6.81 -38.35 -10.83
N ILE A 10 5.65 -37.74 -11.07
CA ILE A 10 5.54 -36.28 -11.18
C ILE A 10 5.61 -35.72 -9.76
N CYS A 11 6.78 -35.21 -9.38
CA CYS A 11 6.93 -34.40 -8.17
C CYS A 11 6.15 -33.09 -8.35
N LEU A 12 5.03 -32.97 -7.65
CA LEU A 12 4.38 -31.70 -7.34
C LEU A 12 5.32 -30.86 -6.47
N LEU A 13 6.15 -30.03 -7.09
CA LEU A 13 6.87 -28.97 -6.39
C LEU A 13 5.87 -27.85 -6.08
N ALA A 14 5.14 -28.01 -4.98
CA ALA A 14 4.53 -26.88 -4.28
C ALA A 14 5.67 -26.07 -3.65
N GLY A 15 6.29 -25.20 -4.45
CA GLY A 15 7.31 -24.28 -3.96
C GLY A 15 6.68 -23.30 -2.97
N SER A 16 6.97 -23.47 -1.69
CA SER A 16 6.81 -22.43 -0.68
C SER A 16 7.79 -21.31 -1.00
N TRP A 17 7.33 -20.25 -1.68
CA TRP A 17 8.13 -19.06 -1.86
C TRP A 17 8.36 -18.39 -0.49
N PRO A 18 9.62 -18.17 -0.07
CA PRO A 18 9.87 -17.40 1.14
C PRO A 18 9.36 -15.97 0.94
N ALA A 19 8.66 -15.46 1.94
CA ALA A 19 8.11 -14.10 1.99
C ALA A 19 9.20 -13.05 2.31
N THR A 20 10.30 -13.07 1.58
CA THR A 20 11.34 -12.03 1.64
C THR A 20 11.26 -11.17 0.39
N ALA A 21 11.49 -9.85 0.53
CA ALA A 21 11.53 -8.91 -0.59
C ALA A 21 12.35 -9.49 -1.76
N GLN A 22 11.65 -9.81 -2.86
CA GLN A 22 12.21 -10.58 -3.97
C GLN A 22 12.67 -9.68 -5.13
N THR A 23 12.75 -8.36 -4.92
CA THR A 23 13.27 -7.44 -5.92
C THR A 23 14.73 -7.11 -5.57
N ARG A 24 15.62 -7.15 -6.58
CA ARG A 24 17.01 -6.67 -6.45
C ARG A 24 17.10 -5.14 -6.38
N GLU A 25 15.95 -4.46 -6.44
CA GLU A 25 15.85 -3.01 -6.47
C GLU A 25 16.04 -2.42 -5.07
N PRO A 26 16.64 -1.23 -4.96
CA PRO A 26 16.73 -0.51 -3.69
C PRO A 26 15.35 -0.25 -3.09
N PHE A 27 15.24 -0.35 -1.77
CA PHE A 27 14.02 0.00 -1.03
C PHE A 27 13.60 1.45 -1.31
N LYS A 28 12.37 1.64 -1.79
CA LYS A 28 11.83 2.93 -2.21
C LYS A 28 11.20 3.70 -1.06
N LEU A 29 11.43 5.00 -1.05
CA LEU A 29 10.90 5.93 -0.05
C LEU A 29 10.01 6.93 -0.76
N PHE A 30 8.73 6.94 -0.41
CA PHE A 30 7.77 7.93 -0.90
C PHE A 30 7.16 8.71 0.25
N GLU A 31 6.82 9.95 -0.03
CA GLU A 31 6.09 10.81 0.89
C GLU A 31 4.85 11.40 0.21
N ALA A 32 3.77 11.49 0.98
CA ALA A 32 2.59 12.29 0.68
C ALA A 32 2.23 13.02 1.99
N LEU A 33 3.20 13.78 2.51
CA LEU A 33 3.14 14.48 3.78
C LEU A 33 2.68 15.93 3.58
N SER A 34 1.80 16.36 4.46
CA SER A 34 1.32 17.72 4.58
C SER A 34 1.52 18.19 6.01
N PHE A 35 2.22 19.30 6.15
CA PHE A 35 2.48 19.98 7.41
C PHE A 35 2.37 21.49 7.25
N THR A 36 2.02 22.16 8.35
CA THR A 36 2.29 23.58 8.55
C THR A 36 3.62 23.75 9.30
N GLY A 37 4.21 24.95 9.31
CA GLY A 37 5.36 25.24 10.18
C GLY A 37 6.73 24.82 9.66
N SER A 38 6.93 24.88 8.34
CA SER A 38 8.23 24.69 7.67
C SER A 38 8.88 23.32 7.91
N PRO A 39 8.26 22.22 7.44
CA PRO A 39 8.95 20.93 7.40
C PRO A 39 10.22 21.00 6.53
N PRO A 40 11.18 20.09 6.73
CA PRO A 40 12.35 19.99 5.85
C PRO A 40 11.93 19.56 4.45
N ASP A 41 12.81 19.75 3.48
CA ASP A 41 12.66 19.14 2.17
C ASP A 41 12.92 17.63 2.28
N PHE A 42 11.87 16.82 2.17
CA PHE A 42 11.97 15.37 2.27
C PHE A 42 12.79 14.75 1.13
N HIS A 43 12.94 15.43 -0.02
CA HIS A 43 13.81 14.97 -1.10
C HIS A 43 15.28 14.89 -0.68
N SER A 44 15.72 15.74 0.25
CA SER A 44 17.08 15.67 0.80
C SER A 44 17.36 14.33 1.49
N PHE A 45 16.33 13.67 2.02
CA PHE A 45 16.41 12.35 2.65
C PHE A 45 16.14 11.19 1.66
N GLY A 46 16.07 11.47 0.36
CA GLY A 46 15.82 10.47 -0.68
C GLY A 46 14.36 10.04 -0.82
N PHE A 47 13.40 10.78 -0.26
CA PHE A 47 11.99 10.58 -0.57
C PHE A 47 11.63 11.10 -1.96
N GLU A 48 10.77 10.40 -2.66
CA GLU A 48 10.06 10.88 -3.84
C GLU A 48 8.62 11.27 -3.44
N HIS A 49 8.10 12.39 -3.93
CA HIS A 49 6.71 12.76 -3.70
C HIS A 49 5.79 11.81 -4.48
N LEU A 50 4.89 11.12 -3.77
CA LEU A 50 3.84 10.30 -4.38
C LEU A 50 2.55 11.11 -4.49
N THR A 51 2.19 11.45 -5.72
CA THR A 51 0.94 12.11 -6.03
C THR A 51 -0.24 11.15 -5.82
N ILE A 52 -1.28 11.64 -5.13
CA ILE A 52 -2.54 10.93 -4.93
C ILE A 52 -3.64 11.67 -5.68
N ALA A 53 -4.32 10.98 -6.60
CA ALA A 53 -5.56 11.45 -7.17
C ALA A 53 -6.72 10.96 -6.31
N ASP A 54 -7.33 11.89 -5.57
CA ASP A 54 -8.39 11.62 -4.60
C ASP A 54 -9.79 11.97 -5.17
N PRO A 55 -10.87 11.72 -4.42
CA PRO A 55 -12.23 12.03 -4.87
C PRO A 55 -12.51 13.52 -5.14
N HIS A 56 -11.70 14.46 -4.64
CA HIS A 56 -11.87 15.88 -4.94
C HIS A 56 -11.54 16.19 -6.41
N VAL A 57 -10.57 15.48 -6.99
CA VAL A 57 -10.19 15.63 -8.41
C VAL A 57 -10.95 14.64 -9.29
N LEU A 58 -11.12 13.40 -8.82
CA LEU A 58 -11.73 12.31 -9.57
C LEU A 58 -13.27 12.37 -9.60
N GLY A 59 -13.90 13.03 -8.62
CA GLY A 59 -15.35 12.98 -8.44
C GLY A 59 -15.83 11.70 -7.76
N ARG A 60 -17.15 11.48 -7.77
CA ARG A 60 -17.82 10.38 -7.05
C ARG A 60 -18.04 9.11 -7.88
N ASP A 61 -17.96 9.23 -9.20
CA ASP A 61 -18.14 8.13 -10.15
C ASP A 61 -16.93 8.05 -11.08
N VAL A 62 -16.98 7.18 -12.10
CA VAL A 62 -15.93 7.04 -13.12
C VAL A 62 -15.59 8.43 -13.65
N PRO A 63 -14.32 8.86 -13.58
CA PRO A 63 -13.96 10.22 -13.94
C PRO A 63 -14.14 10.46 -15.43
N ASP A 64 -14.67 11.63 -15.79
CA ASP A 64 -14.69 12.10 -17.16
C ASP A 64 -13.28 12.45 -17.66
N ALA A 65 -13.15 12.71 -18.96
CA ALA A 65 -11.86 13.03 -19.56
C ALA A 65 -11.20 14.28 -18.94
N GLY A 66 -11.99 15.28 -18.55
CA GLY A 66 -11.49 16.49 -17.90
C GLY A 66 -10.98 16.22 -16.49
N GLN A 67 -11.65 15.36 -15.72
CA GLN A 67 -11.20 14.89 -14.41
C GLN A 67 -9.90 14.10 -14.51
N VAL A 68 -9.78 13.21 -15.49
CA VAL A 68 -8.53 12.47 -15.77
C VAL A 68 -7.39 13.45 -16.09
N GLN A 69 -7.62 14.43 -16.95
CA GLN A 69 -6.60 15.43 -17.28
C GLN A 69 -6.20 16.29 -16.07
N ARG A 70 -7.15 16.69 -15.22
CA ARG A 70 -6.83 17.41 -13.97
C ARG A 70 -6.02 16.56 -13.00
N ALA A 71 -6.34 15.28 -12.87
CA ALA A 71 -5.58 14.35 -12.02
C ALA A 71 -4.16 14.13 -12.55
N LEU A 72 -3.99 13.99 -13.86
CA LEU A 72 -2.67 13.91 -14.49
C LEU A 72 -1.90 15.24 -14.33
N ALA A 73 -2.56 16.39 -14.33
CA ALA A 73 -1.89 17.68 -14.15
C ALA A 73 -1.43 17.96 -12.69
N LEU A 74 -1.74 17.09 -11.73
CA LEU A 74 -1.27 17.25 -10.35
C LEU A 74 0.27 17.25 -10.28
N PRO A 75 0.87 18.05 -9.37
CA PRO A 75 2.31 18.04 -9.16
C PRO A 75 2.81 16.63 -8.84
N ARG A 76 3.87 16.20 -9.52
CA ARG A 76 4.48 14.87 -9.38
C ARG A 76 5.99 14.94 -9.53
N SER A 77 6.69 14.06 -8.81
CA SER A 77 8.16 13.92 -8.88
C SER A 77 8.61 12.69 -9.67
N ASN A 78 7.65 11.81 -10.03
CA ASN A 78 7.89 10.55 -10.74
C ASN A 78 6.66 10.17 -11.59
N GLU A 79 6.71 8.99 -12.21
CA GLU A 79 5.62 8.45 -13.03
C GLU A 79 4.49 7.80 -12.22
N LEU A 80 4.63 7.66 -10.89
CA LEU A 80 3.65 6.97 -10.06
C LEU A 80 2.47 7.88 -9.71
N LEU A 81 1.27 7.33 -9.83
CA LEU A 81 0.03 7.95 -9.38
C LEU A 81 -0.77 6.94 -8.56
N ALA A 82 -1.00 7.26 -7.29
CA ALA A 82 -1.92 6.53 -6.45
C ALA A 82 -3.35 7.03 -6.70
N ILE A 83 -4.23 6.12 -7.11
CA ILE A 83 -5.65 6.39 -7.28
C ILE A 83 -6.36 6.03 -5.97
N ASP A 84 -6.95 7.02 -5.32
CA ASP A 84 -7.67 6.86 -4.06
C ASP A 84 -9.20 6.93 -4.30
N ILE A 85 -9.81 5.74 -4.36
CA ILE A 85 -11.26 5.59 -4.50
C ILE A 85 -11.73 4.50 -3.52
N GLU A 86 -11.93 4.86 -2.27
CA GLU A 86 -12.40 3.92 -1.23
C GLU A 86 -13.93 3.73 -1.23
N THR A 87 -14.67 4.48 -2.06
CA THR A 87 -16.14 4.47 -2.06
C THR A 87 -16.76 3.39 -2.94
N TRP A 88 -15.98 2.68 -3.74
CA TRP A 88 -16.44 1.60 -4.62
C TRP A 88 -16.19 0.24 -3.96
N PRO A 89 -17.21 -0.39 -3.35
CA PRO A 89 -17.01 -1.56 -2.52
C PRO A 89 -16.58 -2.77 -3.36
N LEU A 90 -15.44 -3.36 -2.98
CA LEU A 90 -14.93 -4.60 -3.56
C LEU A 90 -15.47 -5.86 -2.86
N GLN A 91 -16.48 -5.71 -2.01
CA GLN A 91 -17.16 -6.79 -1.31
C GLN A 91 -18.68 -6.64 -1.44
N GLY A 92 -19.40 -7.76 -1.42
CA GLY A 92 -20.86 -7.80 -1.47
C GLY A 92 -21.44 -7.57 -2.87
N ALA A 93 -22.75 -7.30 -2.94
CA ALA A 93 -23.52 -7.30 -4.20
C ALA A 93 -23.03 -6.29 -5.26
N LYS A 94 -22.30 -5.25 -4.86
CA LYS A 94 -21.76 -4.21 -5.75
C LYS A 94 -20.33 -4.47 -6.21
N GLN A 95 -19.72 -5.60 -5.86
CA GLN A 95 -18.34 -5.91 -6.20
C GLN A 95 -18.10 -5.89 -7.71
N ALA A 96 -18.93 -6.59 -8.50
CA ALA A 96 -18.74 -6.70 -9.95
C ALA A 96 -18.83 -5.33 -10.66
N SER A 97 -19.82 -4.51 -10.29
CA SER A 97 -19.95 -3.16 -10.86
C SER A 97 -18.82 -2.23 -10.41
N SER A 98 -18.35 -2.35 -9.17
CA SER A 98 -17.20 -1.59 -8.66
C SER A 98 -15.90 -1.95 -9.38
N ILE A 99 -15.66 -3.24 -9.64
CA ILE A 99 -14.52 -3.71 -10.44
C ILE A 99 -14.56 -3.10 -11.85
N ALA A 100 -15.73 -3.09 -12.51
CA ALA A 100 -15.88 -2.48 -13.83
C ALA A 100 -15.57 -0.97 -13.83
N LYS A 101 -15.96 -0.26 -12.76
CA LYS A 101 -15.62 1.17 -12.58
C LYS A 101 -14.12 1.39 -12.42
N PHE A 102 -13.44 0.58 -11.60
CA PHE A 102 -11.98 0.63 -11.47
C PHE A 102 -11.28 0.38 -12.81
N GLN A 103 -11.67 -0.67 -13.54
CA GLN A 103 -11.10 -0.99 -14.85
C GLN A 103 -11.29 0.15 -15.86
N THR A 104 -12.49 0.74 -15.91
CA THR A 104 -12.80 1.87 -16.79
C THR A 104 -11.94 3.08 -16.44
N THR A 105 -11.82 3.38 -15.15
CA THR A 105 -11.02 4.50 -14.63
C THR A 105 -9.55 4.33 -14.99
N LEU A 106 -8.94 3.19 -14.64
CA LEU A 106 -7.52 2.90 -14.91
C LEU A 106 -7.22 2.91 -16.42
N SER A 107 -8.16 2.40 -17.24
CA SER A 107 -8.03 2.44 -18.70
C SER A 107 -8.09 3.87 -19.25
N ALA A 108 -8.92 4.74 -18.66
CA ALA A 108 -8.99 6.15 -19.06
C ALA A 108 -7.68 6.90 -18.76
N PHE A 109 -7.08 6.67 -17.59
CA PHE A 109 -5.75 7.20 -17.25
C PHE A 109 -4.68 6.69 -18.23
N ARG A 110 -4.62 5.38 -18.47
CA ARG A 110 -3.65 4.78 -19.40
C ARG A 110 -3.78 5.32 -20.83
N LYS A 111 -5.02 5.56 -21.28
CA LYS A 111 -5.30 6.12 -22.60
C LYS A 111 -4.84 7.58 -22.70
N ALA A 112 -5.02 8.35 -21.64
CA ALA A 112 -4.64 9.75 -21.59
C ALA A 112 -3.12 9.94 -21.44
N ASP A 113 -2.45 9.09 -20.68
CA ASP A 113 -1.00 9.08 -20.48
C ASP A 113 -0.51 7.62 -20.37
N PRO A 114 0.04 7.03 -21.44
CA PRO A 114 0.55 5.66 -21.40
C PRO A 114 1.78 5.47 -20.51
N SER A 115 2.50 6.54 -20.17
CA SER A 115 3.73 6.49 -19.38
C SER A 115 3.46 6.34 -17.87
N ILE A 116 2.29 6.80 -17.40
CA ILE A 116 1.95 6.79 -15.98
C ILE A 116 1.96 5.39 -15.38
N LYS A 117 2.45 5.24 -14.15
CA LYS A 117 2.41 4.01 -13.36
C LYS A 117 1.30 4.12 -12.32
N LEU A 118 0.30 3.25 -12.41
CA LEU A 118 -0.92 3.34 -11.60
C LEU A 118 -0.91 2.33 -10.47
N GLY A 119 -1.37 2.74 -9.29
CA GLY A 119 -1.77 1.82 -8.23
C GLY A 119 -3.06 2.27 -7.55
N LEU A 120 -3.78 1.33 -6.94
CA LEU A 120 -4.98 1.62 -6.17
C LEU A 120 -4.61 1.67 -4.68
N TYR A 121 -4.81 2.82 -4.04
CA TYR A 121 -4.61 2.95 -2.61
C TYR A 121 -5.57 2.02 -1.84
N SER A 122 -5.04 1.21 -0.91
CA SER A 122 -5.80 0.39 0.06
C SER A 122 -6.67 -0.74 -0.53
N MET A 123 -6.76 -0.88 -1.86
CA MET A 123 -7.68 -1.82 -2.51
C MET A 123 -7.08 -3.21 -2.77
N LEU A 124 -5.75 -3.31 -2.92
CA LEU A 124 -5.04 -4.55 -3.26
C LEU A 124 -3.88 -4.80 -2.28
N PRO A 125 -4.01 -5.78 -1.36
CA PRO A 125 -5.17 -6.61 -1.09
C PRO A 125 -6.28 -5.82 -0.38
N LEU A 126 -7.46 -6.42 -0.23
CA LEU A 126 -8.49 -5.95 0.69
C LEU A 126 -7.91 -5.87 2.10
N ARG A 127 -7.85 -4.66 2.64
CA ARG A 127 -7.41 -4.41 4.02
C ARG A 127 -8.39 -5.05 5.00
N ASP A 128 -7.94 -6.08 5.71
CA ASP A 128 -8.72 -6.73 6.77
C ASP A 128 -7.84 -7.08 7.97
N TYR A 129 -8.00 -6.36 9.08
CA TYR A 129 -7.17 -6.56 10.25
C TYR A 129 -7.42 -7.91 10.94
N TRP A 130 -8.69 -8.29 11.10
CA TRP A 130 -9.06 -9.39 11.99
C TRP A 130 -8.93 -10.75 11.34
N ARG A 131 -9.27 -10.87 10.05
CA ARG A 131 -9.06 -12.12 9.29
C ARG A 131 -7.58 -12.35 9.07
N ALA A 132 -6.81 -11.30 8.76
CA ALA A 132 -5.37 -11.40 8.52
C ALA A 132 -4.62 -11.98 9.72
N ILE A 133 -4.86 -11.47 10.94
CA ILE A 133 -4.21 -12.00 12.16
C ILE A 133 -4.83 -13.30 12.67
N GLY A 134 -5.78 -13.89 11.95
CA GLY A 134 -6.36 -15.18 12.32
C GLY A 134 -7.33 -15.17 13.48
N ARG A 135 -7.76 -13.99 13.95
CA ARG A 135 -8.69 -13.87 15.10
C ARG A 135 -10.04 -14.54 14.82
N GLN A 136 -10.45 -14.58 13.55
CA GLN A 136 -11.70 -15.21 13.11
C GLN A 136 -11.52 -16.66 12.65
N GLY A 137 -10.37 -17.28 12.94
CA GLY A 137 -10.06 -18.66 12.56
C GLY A 137 -9.49 -18.82 11.15
N ALA A 138 -9.04 -20.04 10.84
CA ALA A 138 -8.38 -20.35 9.56
C ALA A 138 -9.34 -20.20 8.37
N ALA A 139 -10.58 -20.68 8.48
CA ALA A 139 -11.57 -20.60 7.41
C ALA A 139 -11.85 -19.15 6.96
N ALA A 140 -11.99 -18.20 7.90
CA ALA A 140 -12.19 -16.80 7.57
C ALA A 140 -10.96 -16.19 6.89
N ARG A 141 -9.75 -16.59 7.31
CA ARG A 141 -8.50 -16.16 6.67
C ARG A 141 -8.39 -16.69 5.24
N ASP A 142 -8.76 -17.94 5.00
CA ASP A 142 -8.75 -18.55 3.67
C ASP A 142 -9.80 -17.91 2.76
N GLU A 143 -10.98 -17.59 3.30
CA GLU A 143 -12.02 -16.83 2.58
C GLU A 143 -11.49 -15.45 2.15
N TRP A 144 -10.83 -14.72 3.06
CA TRP A 144 -10.20 -13.43 2.73
C TRP A 144 -9.18 -13.56 1.60
N LYS A 145 -8.31 -14.60 1.64
CA LYS A 145 -7.36 -14.88 0.55
C LYS A 145 -8.06 -15.21 -0.76
N GLN A 146 -9.14 -15.98 -0.72
CA GLN A 146 -9.91 -16.31 -1.91
C GLN A 146 -10.57 -15.08 -2.52
N GLN A 147 -11.13 -14.18 -1.67
CA GLN A 147 -11.69 -12.90 -2.11
C GLN A 147 -10.62 -12.05 -2.81
N ASN A 148 -9.43 -11.94 -2.22
CA ASN A 148 -8.30 -11.24 -2.83
C ASN A 148 -7.87 -11.87 -4.16
N THR A 149 -7.84 -13.19 -4.29
CA THR A 149 -7.56 -13.86 -5.57
C THR A 149 -8.57 -13.45 -6.65
N THR A 150 -9.86 -13.45 -6.32
CA THR A 150 -10.93 -13.08 -7.25
C THR A 150 -10.86 -11.62 -7.67
N ILE A 151 -10.57 -10.70 -6.75
CA ILE A 151 -10.42 -9.27 -7.06
C ILE A 151 -9.15 -9.03 -7.87
N ALA A 152 -8.04 -9.64 -7.46
CA ALA A 152 -6.74 -9.49 -8.09
C ALA A 152 -6.77 -9.94 -9.56
N SER A 153 -7.45 -11.04 -9.88
CA SER A 153 -7.54 -11.51 -11.28
C SER A 153 -8.15 -10.47 -12.22
N SER A 154 -8.97 -9.55 -11.70
CA SER A 154 -9.63 -8.51 -12.48
C SER A 154 -8.89 -7.16 -12.47
N LEU A 155 -8.16 -6.84 -11.41
CA LEU A 155 -7.55 -5.51 -11.22
C LEU A 155 -6.03 -5.49 -11.38
N ILE A 156 -5.32 -6.57 -11.06
CA ILE A 156 -3.86 -6.64 -11.21
C ILE A 156 -3.42 -6.32 -12.65
N PRO A 157 -4.09 -6.78 -13.73
CA PRO A 157 -3.70 -6.42 -15.09
C PRO A 157 -3.72 -4.91 -15.40
N HIS A 158 -4.43 -4.10 -14.60
CA HIS A 158 -4.64 -2.67 -14.85
C HIS A 158 -3.79 -1.75 -13.98
N VAL A 159 -3.02 -2.29 -13.03
CA VAL A 159 -2.12 -1.53 -12.15
C VAL A 159 -0.67 -1.93 -12.38
N ASP A 160 0.27 -1.05 -12.07
CA ASP A 160 1.71 -1.30 -12.12
C ASP A 160 2.30 -1.61 -10.74
N VAL A 161 1.60 -1.22 -9.68
CA VAL A 161 2.06 -1.27 -8.28
C VAL A 161 0.88 -1.50 -7.33
N LEU A 162 1.16 -2.10 -6.16
CA LEU A 162 0.18 -2.28 -5.09
C LEU A 162 0.51 -1.35 -3.91
N PHE A 163 -0.55 -0.75 -3.35
CA PHE A 163 -0.47 0.19 -2.24
C PHE A 163 -1.28 -0.29 -1.02
N PRO A 164 -0.87 -1.38 -0.33
CA PRO A 164 -1.54 -1.79 0.89
C PRO A 164 -1.45 -0.71 1.95
N SER A 165 -2.58 -0.37 2.58
CA SER A 165 -2.60 0.53 3.74
C SER A 165 -2.42 -0.26 5.03
N LEU A 166 -1.38 0.06 5.79
CA LEU A 166 -1.02 -0.60 7.04
C LEU A 166 -1.19 0.32 8.24
N TYR A 167 -2.23 1.16 8.21
CA TYR A 167 -2.48 2.13 9.28
C TYR A 167 -2.71 1.48 10.64
N THR A 168 -2.33 2.23 11.67
CA THR A 168 -2.25 1.73 13.03
C THR A 168 -3.54 2.01 13.79
N PHE A 169 -4.34 0.97 14.00
CA PHE A 169 -5.64 1.09 14.65
C PHE A 169 -5.57 0.97 16.18
N TYR A 170 -4.54 0.29 16.71
CA TYR A 170 -4.46 -0.13 18.11
C TYR A 170 -3.04 0.04 18.67
N GLY A 171 -2.93 0.28 19.97
CA GLY A 171 -1.65 0.45 20.68
C GLY A 171 -0.81 -0.82 20.87
N ASN A 172 -1.22 -1.98 20.32
CA ASN A 172 -0.47 -3.22 20.45
C ASN A 172 0.43 -3.44 19.23
N LYS A 173 1.72 -3.16 19.43
CA LYS A 173 2.77 -3.24 18.41
C LYS A 173 2.94 -4.63 17.80
N ASP A 174 3.00 -5.68 18.61
CA ASP A 174 3.19 -7.04 18.11
C ASP A 174 2.01 -7.51 17.24
N ARG A 175 0.78 -7.14 17.61
CA ARG A 175 -0.40 -7.42 16.79
C ARG A 175 -0.41 -6.62 15.50
N TRP A 176 0.11 -5.39 15.50
CA TRP A 176 0.31 -4.65 14.26
C TRP A 176 1.33 -5.35 13.36
N VAL A 177 2.44 -5.87 13.91
CA VAL A 177 3.43 -6.64 13.12
C VAL A 177 2.78 -7.85 12.46
N SER A 178 2.02 -8.66 13.21
CA SER A 178 1.31 -9.81 12.63
C SER A 178 0.31 -9.38 11.54
N TYR A 179 -0.35 -8.24 11.71
CA TYR A 179 -1.27 -7.67 10.73
C TYR A 179 -0.53 -7.23 9.46
N ALA A 180 0.58 -6.51 9.61
CA ALA A 180 1.41 -6.04 8.51
C ALA A 180 2.01 -7.21 7.73
N GLU A 181 2.60 -8.20 8.42
CA GLU A 181 3.14 -9.41 7.81
C GLU A 181 2.10 -10.13 6.95
N ALA A 182 0.89 -10.35 7.49
CA ALA A 182 -0.17 -11.03 6.77
C ALA A 182 -0.66 -10.24 5.54
N ASN A 183 -0.84 -8.91 5.65
CA ASN A 183 -1.30 -8.09 4.53
C ASN A 183 -0.22 -7.90 3.46
N ILE A 184 1.05 -7.75 3.83
CA ILE A 184 2.16 -7.67 2.88
C ILE A 184 2.34 -9.02 2.17
N ALA A 185 2.33 -10.13 2.90
CA ALA A 185 2.43 -11.46 2.31
C ALA A 185 1.29 -11.72 1.31
N GLU A 186 0.08 -11.26 1.62
CA GLU A 186 -1.04 -11.38 0.70
C GLU A 186 -0.91 -10.47 -0.52
N ALA A 187 -0.47 -9.22 -0.34
CA ALA A 187 -0.12 -8.31 -1.45
C ALA A 187 0.89 -8.96 -2.39
N ARG A 188 1.96 -9.55 -1.83
CA ARG A 188 2.98 -10.27 -2.58
C ARG A 188 2.40 -11.42 -3.37
N ARG A 189 1.57 -12.26 -2.73
CA ARG A 189 0.94 -13.42 -3.38
C ARG A 189 0.12 -13.03 -4.62
N ILE A 190 -0.60 -11.90 -4.57
CA ILE A 190 -1.45 -11.46 -5.68
C ILE A 190 -0.75 -10.53 -6.68
N SER A 191 0.41 -9.97 -6.33
CA SER A 191 1.10 -8.92 -7.11
C SER A 191 1.53 -9.32 -8.52
N GLN A 192 1.67 -10.62 -8.80
CA GLN A 192 2.31 -11.12 -10.03
C GLN A 192 3.72 -10.53 -10.25
N GLY A 193 4.47 -10.30 -9.16
CA GLY A 193 5.82 -9.76 -9.20
C GLY A 193 5.89 -8.23 -9.28
N LYS A 194 4.75 -7.53 -9.27
CA LYS A 194 4.69 -6.07 -9.23
C LYS A 194 5.15 -5.52 -7.87
N PRO A 195 5.69 -4.29 -7.82
CA PRO A 195 6.12 -3.71 -6.57
C PRO A 195 4.99 -3.53 -5.56
N VAL A 196 5.33 -3.65 -4.28
CA VAL A 196 4.44 -3.41 -3.14
C VAL A 196 5.02 -2.27 -2.31
N TYR A 197 4.32 -1.14 -2.27
CA TYR A 197 4.71 0.03 -1.47
C TYR A 197 3.68 0.27 -0.36
N CYS A 198 4.11 0.06 0.89
CA CYS A 198 3.21 0.10 2.03
C CYS A 198 2.89 1.53 2.45
N PHE A 199 1.60 1.87 2.47
CA PHE A 199 1.12 3.12 3.06
C PHE A 199 1.15 3.04 4.58
N LEU A 200 1.99 3.87 5.17
CA LEU A 200 2.12 4.07 6.61
C LEU A 200 1.69 5.49 6.98
N TRP A 201 1.23 5.66 8.21
CA TRP A 201 0.83 6.97 8.73
C TRP A 201 1.41 7.09 10.14
N PRO A 202 2.22 8.13 10.45
CA PRO A 202 2.80 8.31 11.78
C PRO A 202 1.78 8.60 12.90
N GLN A 203 0.47 8.44 12.65
CA GLN A 203 -0.59 8.67 13.62
C GLN A 203 -1.48 7.43 13.73
N PHE A 204 -2.01 7.19 14.93
CA PHE A 204 -3.10 6.24 15.10
C PHE A 204 -4.31 6.65 14.27
N HIS A 205 -4.85 5.73 13.48
CA HIS A 205 -5.93 6.00 12.54
C HIS A 205 -7.18 6.64 13.18
N LYS A 206 -7.49 6.25 14.43
CA LYS A 206 -8.70 6.71 15.13
C LYS A 206 -8.49 7.97 15.97
N SER A 207 -7.41 8.03 16.73
CA SER A 207 -7.18 9.12 17.69
C SER A 207 -6.40 10.28 17.08
N LEU A 208 -5.76 10.09 15.93
CA LEU A 208 -4.85 11.04 15.30
C LEU A 208 -3.65 11.39 16.18
N ALA A 209 -3.43 10.67 17.29
CA ALA A 209 -2.23 10.84 18.10
C ALA A 209 -1.02 10.29 17.33
N PHE A 210 0.10 11.02 17.36
CA PHE A 210 1.35 10.51 16.81
C PHE A 210 1.76 9.22 17.50
N LEU A 211 2.32 8.30 16.72
CA LEU A 211 2.83 7.03 17.23
C LEU A 211 4.09 7.27 18.08
N PRO A 212 4.26 6.51 19.18
CA PRO A 212 5.54 6.44 19.88
C PRO A 212 6.67 6.04 18.92
N GLY A 213 7.86 6.58 19.13
CA GLY A 213 8.98 6.39 18.18
C GLY A 213 9.40 4.94 18.02
N ASP A 214 9.34 4.15 19.09
CA ASP A 214 9.67 2.71 19.04
C ASP A 214 8.65 1.91 18.23
N TYR A 215 7.37 2.27 18.32
CA TYR A 215 6.30 1.68 17.52
C TYR A 215 6.50 2.05 16.06
N TRP A 216 6.60 3.34 15.74
CA TRP A 216 6.80 3.80 14.37
C TRP A 216 8.02 3.17 13.71
N TYR A 217 9.13 3.07 14.43
CA TYR A 217 10.33 2.39 13.93
C TYR A 217 10.08 0.92 13.59
N THR A 218 9.37 0.19 14.45
CA THR A 218 8.97 -1.19 14.16
C THR A 218 8.14 -1.29 12.88
N GLU A 219 7.29 -0.29 12.59
CA GLU A 219 6.53 -0.25 11.34
C GLU A 219 7.41 -0.07 10.11
N LEU A 220 8.34 0.89 10.17
CA LEU A 220 9.32 1.15 9.12
C LEU A 220 10.20 -0.07 8.83
N ASP A 221 10.79 -0.67 9.88
CA ASP A 221 11.66 -1.83 9.75
C ASP A 221 10.92 -3.07 9.22
N THR A 222 9.68 -3.28 9.68
CA THR A 222 8.84 -4.38 9.18
C THR A 222 8.59 -4.25 7.68
N CYS A 223 8.24 -3.03 7.21
CA CYS A 223 8.05 -2.81 5.79
C CYS A 223 9.36 -2.94 5.01
N ARG A 224 10.48 -2.44 5.53
CA ARG A 224 11.82 -2.60 4.92
C ARG A 224 12.18 -4.05 4.66
N ARG A 225 11.82 -4.97 5.56
CA ARG A 225 12.11 -6.41 5.41
C ARG A 225 11.20 -7.14 4.41
N LEU A 226 9.98 -6.65 4.19
CA LEU A 226 8.91 -7.42 3.54
C LEU A 226 8.36 -6.78 2.23
N ALA A 227 8.48 -5.47 2.08
CA ALA A 227 7.97 -4.68 0.97
C ALA A 227 9.11 -4.13 0.10
N ASP A 228 8.78 -3.55 -1.06
CA ASP A 228 9.78 -2.90 -1.94
C ASP A 228 9.97 -1.42 -1.59
N GLY A 229 9.10 -0.88 -0.74
CA GLY A 229 9.13 0.51 -0.35
C GLY A 229 7.99 0.87 0.60
N ILE A 230 8.02 2.12 1.06
CA ILE A 230 6.97 2.72 1.89
C ILE A 230 6.52 4.04 1.30
N VAL A 231 5.27 4.37 1.60
CA VAL A 231 4.70 5.70 1.44
C VAL A 231 4.36 6.20 2.83
N ILE A 232 4.96 7.30 3.26
CA ILE A 232 4.55 7.99 4.49
C ILE A 232 3.48 9.01 4.11
N TRP A 233 2.24 8.75 4.53
CA TRP A 233 1.10 9.63 4.31
C TRP A 233 0.75 10.42 5.57
N GLY A 234 0.20 11.63 5.40
CA GLY A 234 -0.31 12.43 6.50
C GLY A 234 -0.03 13.91 6.31
N THR A 235 0.03 14.72 7.36
CA THR A 235 -0.45 14.43 8.72
C THR A 235 -1.67 15.29 9.02
N ILE A 236 -2.53 14.83 9.93
CA ILE A 236 -3.76 15.54 10.29
C ILE A 236 -3.61 16.17 11.67
N GLY A 237 -3.86 17.47 11.77
CA GLY A 237 -3.85 18.26 13.00
C GLY A 237 -5.24 18.39 13.63
N GLY A 238 -5.34 18.11 14.92
CA GLY A 238 -6.52 18.39 15.75
C GLY A 238 -7.74 17.51 15.43
N HIS A 239 -8.93 17.99 15.81
CA HIS A 239 -10.21 17.26 15.66
C HIS A 239 -10.88 17.42 14.29
N SER A 240 -10.30 18.17 13.35
CA SER A 240 -10.86 18.34 12.00
C SER A 240 -10.07 17.51 10.99
N SER A 241 -10.75 16.65 10.24
CA SER A 241 -10.21 15.60 9.38
C SER A 241 -9.34 16.03 8.19
N TYR A 242 -9.01 17.32 8.02
CA TYR A 242 -8.33 17.82 6.81
C TYR A 242 -7.37 18.98 7.05
N ARG A 243 -7.05 19.32 8.30
CA ARG A 243 -6.02 20.33 8.58
C ARG A 243 -4.67 19.65 8.72
N PRO A 244 -3.60 20.12 8.08
CA PRO A 244 -2.28 19.57 8.29
C PRO A 244 -1.82 19.75 9.74
N ALA A 245 -1.06 18.79 10.30
CA ALA A 245 -0.46 19.00 11.62
C ALA A 245 0.62 20.09 11.55
N LYS A 246 0.99 20.64 12.70
CA LYS A 246 2.17 21.52 12.79
C LYS A 246 3.41 20.65 12.84
N TRP A 247 4.40 20.97 12.01
CA TRP A 247 5.71 20.36 12.05
C TRP A 247 6.39 20.63 13.40
N ASP A 248 7.00 19.59 13.96
CA ASP A 248 7.88 19.67 15.11
C ASP A 248 8.96 18.62 14.90
N GLU A 249 10.20 19.07 14.73
CA GLU A 249 11.35 18.19 14.47
C GLU A 249 11.65 17.24 15.63
N ARG A 250 11.17 17.51 16.85
CA ARG A 250 11.51 16.73 18.05
C ARG A 250 10.53 15.60 18.33
N VAL A 251 9.46 15.48 17.54
CA VAL A 251 8.47 14.41 17.72
C VAL A 251 9.09 13.03 17.50
N GLU A 252 8.70 12.08 18.33
CA GLU A 252 9.34 10.77 18.37
C GLU A 252 9.28 10.00 17.05
N TRP A 253 8.15 10.08 16.32
CA TRP A 253 8.02 9.41 15.02
C TRP A 253 9.04 9.95 14.02
N TRP A 254 9.33 11.26 14.02
CA TRP A 254 10.31 11.83 13.09
C TRP A 254 11.74 11.44 13.49
N GLN A 255 12.05 11.46 14.78
CA GLN A 255 13.35 10.96 15.28
C GLN A 255 13.58 9.49 14.92
N ALA A 256 12.52 8.66 14.99
CA ALA A 256 12.56 7.28 14.53
C ALA A 256 12.73 7.16 13.00
N THR A 257 12.11 8.05 12.21
CA THR A 257 12.33 8.13 10.76
C THR A 257 13.79 8.48 10.45
N LEU A 258 14.39 9.46 11.13
CA LEU A 258 15.80 9.82 10.94
C LEU A 258 16.73 8.64 11.23
N ARG A 259 16.50 7.91 12.33
CA ARG A 259 17.25 6.68 12.63
C ARG A 259 17.15 5.66 11.50
N PHE A 260 15.93 5.42 11.01
CA PHE A 260 15.70 4.49 9.91
C PHE A 260 16.41 4.91 8.62
N LEU A 261 16.40 6.21 8.29
CA LEU A 261 17.09 6.75 7.12
C LEU A 261 18.61 6.64 7.24
N ASP A 262 19.16 6.83 8.44
CA ASP A 262 20.59 6.69 8.71
C ASP A 262 21.06 5.24 8.45
N GLU A 263 20.28 4.25 8.90
CA GLU A 263 20.53 2.84 8.62
C GLU A 263 20.45 2.51 7.11
N LEU A 264 19.64 3.25 6.36
CA LEU A 264 19.59 3.18 4.89
C LEU A 264 20.69 4.00 4.19
N LYS A 265 21.51 4.75 4.94
CA LYS A 265 22.51 5.70 4.43
C LYS A 265 21.88 6.77 3.52
N ARG A 266 20.74 7.30 3.95
CA ARG A 266 19.92 8.31 3.24
C ARG A 266 19.82 9.64 3.99
N THR A 267 20.53 9.78 5.10
CA THR A 267 20.70 11.06 5.80
C THR A 267 21.66 11.97 5.00
N PRO A 268 21.32 13.26 4.82
CA PRO A 268 22.23 14.26 4.24
C PRO A 268 23.55 14.43 5.00
#